data_AF-A0A3B9UBR2-F1
#
_entry.id   AF-A0A3B9UBR2-F1
#
_cell.length_a   1.000
_cell.length_b   1.000
_cell.length_c   1.000
_cell.angle_alpha   90.00
_cell.angle_beta   90.00
_cell.angle_gamma   90.00
#
_symmetry.space_group_name_H-M   'P 1'
#
loop_
_entity.id
_entity.type
_entity.pdbx_description
1 polymer ?
#
loop_
_entity_poly.entity_id
_entity_poly.type
_entity_poly.pdbx_seq_one_letter_code
_entity_poly.pdbx_strand_id
1 'polypeptide(L)'
;MEANQPLQRTSARRPNPGSVALPSTAGKLPPQAIELEEAVLGSLLIDRNALSKVIDILTPETFYVDAHQAVFSVVKDLFSESQPVDILTVAQALRKAGQLERIGGEAKLINLSTRVSSSAHIEYHARIVVQKHIQRELIRIASELTEKAYDESTDVLDLLDSAEQSLFSVSQGNLKRNYESSLNLVKQALDRISAISQREGLSGVPSGFRDLDRVTSGWQNSDLVILAARPGMGKTAFVLSMARNIAISHKIPVAVFSLEMSSVQLITRMISSETGIGAEKLRRGNLDT
;
A
#
# COMPACT_ATOMS: atom_id res chain seq x y z
N MET A 1 -77.43 17.89 -34.54
CA MET A 1 -77.00 16.54 -34.10
C MET A 1 -75.50 16.48 -34.25
N GLU A 2 -74.77 16.84 -33.21
CA GLU A 2 -73.32 16.59 -33.11
C GLU A 2 -73.08 16.09 -31.70
N ALA A 3 -72.60 14.84 -31.63
CA ALA A 3 -72.46 14.07 -30.42
C ALA A 3 -71.07 14.31 -29.81
N ASN A 4 -71.08 14.63 -28.52
CA ASN A 4 -69.94 14.57 -27.61
C ASN A 4 -69.22 13.22 -27.70
N GLN A 5 -67.91 13.22 -27.99
CA GLN A 5 -67.00 12.11 -27.67
C GLN A 5 -65.87 12.61 -26.75
N PRO A 6 -65.50 11.83 -25.71
CA PRO A 6 -64.61 12.29 -24.65
C PRO A 6 -63.12 12.14 -24.98
N LEU A 7 -62.33 13.06 -24.43
CA LEU A 7 -60.87 13.10 -24.41
C LEU A 7 -60.26 11.78 -23.88
N GLN A 8 -59.59 11.03 -24.75
CA GLN A 8 -58.73 9.92 -24.35
C GLN A 8 -57.45 10.45 -23.70
N ARG A 9 -57.32 10.19 -22.40
CA ARG A 9 -56.08 10.42 -21.64
C ARG A 9 -55.02 9.43 -22.13
N THR A 10 -53.98 9.95 -22.78
CA THR A 10 -52.77 9.19 -23.08
C THR A 10 -52.03 8.88 -21.78
N SER A 11 -52.03 7.61 -21.37
CA SER A 11 -51.27 7.14 -20.21
C SER A 11 -49.77 7.18 -20.54
N ALA A 12 -49.07 8.20 -20.05
CA ALA A 12 -47.61 8.26 -20.06
C ALA A 12 -47.05 7.04 -19.29
N ARG A 13 -46.41 6.13 -20.03
CA ARG A 13 -45.74 4.94 -19.48
C ARG A 13 -44.53 5.42 -18.67
N ARG A 14 -44.61 5.32 -17.34
CA ARG A 14 -43.48 5.62 -16.43
C ARG A 14 -42.31 4.68 -16.77
N PRO A 15 -41.07 5.17 -16.89
CA PRO A 15 -39.91 4.30 -17.06
C PRO A 15 -39.67 3.51 -15.77
N ASN A 16 -39.41 2.21 -15.92
CA ASN A 16 -39.15 1.28 -14.84
C ASN A 16 -37.81 1.61 -14.17
N PRO A 17 -37.73 1.87 -12.85
CA PRO A 17 -36.47 2.10 -12.16
C PRO A 17 -35.86 0.75 -11.77
N GLY A 18 -35.20 0.06 -12.71
CA GLY A 18 -34.77 -1.32 -12.43
C GLY A 18 -33.79 -1.96 -13.39
N SER A 19 -33.09 -1.22 -14.25
CA SER A 19 -31.96 -1.79 -15.00
C SER A 19 -30.81 -0.80 -14.97
N VAL A 20 -30.01 -0.87 -13.91
CA VAL A 20 -28.64 -0.37 -13.94
C VAL A 20 -27.89 -1.27 -14.92
N ALA A 21 -27.94 -0.92 -16.20
CA ALA A 21 -27.02 -1.49 -17.18
C ALA A 21 -25.63 -0.99 -16.78
N LEU A 22 -24.82 -1.87 -16.17
CA LEU A 22 -23.40 -1.62 -16.00
C LEU A 22 -22.83 -1.27 -17.39
N PRO A 23 -22.08 -0.16 -17.53
CA PRO A 23 -21.48 0.16 -18.81
C PRO A 23 -20.54 -0.99 -19.17
N SER A 24 -20.86 -1.68 -20.26
CA SER A 24 -20.03 -2.72 -20.82
C SER A 24 -18.63 -2.15 -21.06
N THR A 25 -17.61 -2.79 -20.51
CA THR A 25 -16.19 -2.53 -20.75
C THR A 25 -15.75 -2.87 -22.18
N ALA A 26 -16.69 -3.06 -23.10
CA ALA A 26 -16.47 -3.42 -24.49
C ALA A 26 -15.84 -2.24 -25.25
N GLY A 27 -14.51 -2.20 -25.28
CA GLY A 27 -13.72 -1.26 -26.09
C GLY A 27 -12.50 -0.64 -25.40
N LYS A 28 -12.29 -0.86 -24.10
CA LYS A 28 -11.09 -0.37 -23.41
C LYS A 28 -10.00 -1.44 -23.43
N LEU A 29 -8.81 -1.06 -23.88
CA LEU A 29 -7.63 -1.92 -23.79
C LEU A 29 -7.27 -2.15 -22.31
N PRO A 30 -6.90 -3.38 -21.92
CA PRO A 30 -6.37 -3.65 -20.60
C PRO A 30 -5.17 -2.72 -20.28
N PRO A 31 -5.01 -2.29 -19.02
CA PRO A 31 -3.88 -1.46 -18.62
C PRO A 31 -2.53 -2.11 -18.95
N GLN A 32 -1.75 -1.43 -19.77
CA GLN A 32 -0.46 -1.92 -20.28
C GLN A 32 0.54 -0.76 -20.40
N ALA A 33 1.83 -1.09 -20.41
CA ALA A 33 2.92 -0.15 -20.62
C ALA A 33 4.03 -0.83 -21.43
N ILE A 34 3.72 -1.16 -22.70
CA ILE A 34 4.60 -1.97 -23.57
C ILE A 34 5.99 -1.33 -23.70
N GLU A 35 6.07 -0.01 -23.86
CA GLU A 35 7.36 0.70 -23.96
C GLU A 35 8.23 0.52 -22.70
N LEU A 36 7.61 0.50 -21.53
CA LEU A 36 8.32 0.27 -20.27
C LEU A 36 8.70 -1.19 -20.06
N GLU A 37 7.87 -2.12 -20.54
CA GLU A 37 8.23 -3.54 -20.58
C GLU A 37 9.46 -3.78 -21.46
N GLU A 38 9.48 -3.19 -22.66
CA GLU A 38 10.64 -3.26 -23.56
C GLU A 38 11.88 -2.63 -22.92
N ALA A 39 11.72 -1.49 -22.22
CA ALA A 39 12.81 -0.83 -21.53
C ALA A 39 13.36 -1.63 -20.33
N VAL A 40 12.50 -2.32 -19.59
CA VAL A 40 12.94 -3.19 -18.49
C VAL A 40 13.71 -4.38 -19.04
N LEU A 41 13.15 -5.10 -20.02
CA LEU A 41 13.82 -6.26 -20.63
C LEU A 41 15.13 -5.88 -21.32
N GLY A 42 15.16 -4.77 -22.07
CA GLY A 42 16.38 -4.25 -22.68
C GLY A 42 17.47 -3.96 -21.65
N SER A 43 17.10 -3.35 -20.51
CA SER A 43 18.04 -3.08 -19.41
C SER A 43 18.60 -4.37 -18.81
N LEU A 44 17.78 -5.40 -18.68
CA LEU A 44 18.20 -6.72 -18.15
C LEU A 44 19.17 -7.46 -19.08
N LEU A 45 19.06 -7.24 -20.39
CA LEU A 45 19.94 -7.88 -21.39
C LEU A 45 21.30 -7.19 -21.51
N ILE A 46 21.44 -5.94 -21.03
CA ILE A 46 22.65 -5.13 -21.13
C ILE A 46 23.42 -5.10 -19.80
N ASP A 47 22.72 -4.86 -18.69
CA ASP A 47 23.33 -4.65 -17.38
C ASP A 47 23.02 -5.79 -16.41
N ARG A 48 24.07 -6.54 -16.04
CA ARG A 48 23.98 -7.66 -15.09
C ARG A 48 23.47 -7.25 -13.71
N ASN A 49 23.77 -6.03 -13.28
CA ASN A 49 23.35 -5.53 -11.96
C ASN A 49 21.89 -5.06 -11.96
N ALA A 50 21.30 -4.85 -13.13
CA ALA A 50 19.92 -4.41 -13.25
C ALA A 50 18.96 -5.49 -12.74
N LEU A 51 19.27 -6.77 -13.00
CA LEU A 51 18.44 -7.89 -12.58
C LEU A 51 18.31 -7.99 -11.05
N SER A 52 19.42 -7.83 -10.32
CA SER A 52 19.37 -7.85 -8.85
C SER A 52 18.48 -6.76 -8.23
N LYS A 53 18.21 -5.67 -8.95
CA LYS A 53 17.35 -4.58 -8.46
C LYS A 53 15.86 -4.85 -8.69
N VAL A 54 15.51 -5.68 -9.68
CA VAL A 54 14.12 -5.86 -10.12
C VAL A 54 13.61 -7.29 -9.96
N ILE A 55 14.48 -8.27 -9.72
CA ILE A 55 14.10 -9.69 -9.52
C ILE A 55 13.10 -9.89 -8.38
N ASP A 56 13.15 -9.02 -7.37
CA ASP A 56 12.21 -9.04 -6.24
C ASP A 56 10.87 -8.36 -6.52
N ILE A 57 10.83 -7.52 -7.55
CA ILE A 57 9.68 -6.66 -7.91
C ILE A 57 8.84 -7.32 -9.01
N LEU A 58 9.48 -8.02 -9.95
CA LEU A 58 8.85 -8.51 -11.18
C LEU A 58 8.68 -10.03 -11.16
N THR A 59 7.52 -10.48 -11.62
CA THR A 59 7.27 -11.88 -12.01
C THR A 59 6.96 -11.95 -13.50
N PRO A 60 7.10 -13.12 -14.16
CA PRO A 60 6.75 -13.28 -15.57
C PRO A 60 5.35 -12.76 -15.90
N GLU A 61 4.36 -13.02 -15.05
CA GLU A 61 2.95 -12.65 -15.22
C GLU A 61 2.71 -11.13 -15.14
N THR A 62 3.71 -10.38 -14.66
CA THR A 62 3.65 -8.92 -14.57
C THR A 62 3.65 -8.29 -15.97
N PHE A 63 4.27 -8.93 -16.96
CA PHE A 63 4.32 -8.42 -18.33
C PHE A 63 3.00 -8.68 -19.07
N TYR A 64 2.53 -7.71 -19.84
CA TYR A 64 1.31 -7.87 -20.63
C TYR A 64 1.53 -8.73 -21.87
N VAL A 65 2.69 -8.59 -22.53
CA VAL A 65 2.99 -9.31 -23.77
C VAL A 65 3.56 -10.69 -23.46
N ASP A 66 2.93 -11.76 -23.96
CA ASP A 66 3.37 -13.15 -23.72
C ASP A 66 4.85 -13.38 -24.08
N ALA A 67 5.32 -12.75 -25.16
CA ALA A 67 6.73 -12.82 -25.55
C ALA A 67 7.66 -12.23 -24.48
N HIS A 68 7.24 -11.14 -23.81
CA HIS A 68 8.00 -10.53 -22.72
C HIS A 68 7.99 -11.41 -21.46
N GLN A 69 6.87 -12.08 -21.16
CA GLN A 69 6.78 -13.04 -20.07
C GLN A 69 7.78 -14.19 -20.25
N ALA A 70 7.82 -14.76 -21.46
CA ALA A 70 8.73 -15.85 -21.81
C ALA A 70 10.20 -15.44 -21.68
N VAL A 71 10.56 -14.24 -22.18
CA VAL A 71 11.92 -13.70 -22.05
C VAL A 71 12.29 -13.52 -20.57
N PHE A 72 11.42 -12.92 -19.76
CA PHE A 72 11.70 -12.70 -18.34
C PHE A 72 11.82 -14.01 -17.56
N SER A 73 10.99 -15.02 -17.87
CA SER A 73 11.09 -16.35 -17.27
C SER A 73 12.47 -16.96 -17.49
N VAL A 74 12.97 -16.94 -18.73
CA VAL A 74 14.31 -17.47 -19.04
C VAL A 74 15.42 -16.66 -18.37
N VAL A 75 15.29 -15.33 -18.34
CA VAL A 75 16.24 -14.46 -17.62
C VAL A 75 16.30 -14.81 -16.13
N LYS A 76 15.15 -15.06 -15.50
CA LYS A 76 15.05 -15.47 -14.10
C LYS A 76 15.67 -16.85 -13.87
N ASP A 77 15.42 -17.80 -14.75
CA ASP A 77 15.98 -19.16 -14.66
C ASP A 77 17.51 -19.13 -14.77
N LEU A 78 18.06 -18.44 -15.79
CA LEU A 78 19.50 -18.26 -15.96
C LEU A 78 20.16 -17.61 -14.75
N PHE A 79 19.52 -16.59 -14.17
CA PHE A 79 20.02 -15.94 -12.96
C PHE A 79 20.01 -16.86 -11.75
N SER A 80 18.97 -17.69 -11.60
CA SER A 80 18.91 -18.69 -10.52
C SER A 80 19.99 -19.75 -10.63
N GLU A 81 20.39 -20.11 -11.86
CA GLU A 81 21.51 -21.01 -12.15
C GLU A 81 22.89 -20.31 -12.08
N SER A 82 22.94 -19.04 -11.67
CA SER A 82 24.15 -18.21 -11.65
C SER A 82 24.86 -18.11 -13.01
N GLN A 83 24.10 -18.23 -14.10
CA GLN A 83 24.60 -18.07 -15.47
C GLN A 83 24.57 -16.60 -15.89
N PRO A 84 25.49 -16.16 -16.77
CA PRO A 84 25.48 -14.80 -17.28
C PRO A 84 24.20 -14.54 -18.08
N VAL A 85 23.51 -13.44 -17.76
CA VAL A 85 22.35 -12.98 -18.53
C VAL A 85 22.84 -11.96 -19.56
N ASP A 86 22.81 -12.36 -20.82
CA ASP A 86 23.04 -11.50 -21.99
C ASP A 86 22.19 -11.98 -23.18
N ILE A 87 22.18 -11.20 -24.26
CA ILE A 87 21.37 -11.47 -25.46
C ILE A 87 21.64 -12.89 -26.02
N LEU A 88 22.90 -13.30 -26.09
CA LEU A 88 23.28 -14.58 -26.68
C LEU A 88 22.89 -15.76 -25.79
N THR A 89 23.10 -15.64 -24.48
CA THR A 89 22.78 -16.68 -23.50
C THR A 89 21.27 -16.85 -23.37
N VAL A 90 20.52 -15.75 -23.36
CA VAL A 90 19.05 -15.77 -23.37
C VAL A 90 18.52 -16.36 -24.68
N ALA A 91 19.08 -15.99 -25.84
CA ALA A 91 18.70 -16.58 -27.13
C ALA A 91 18.96 -18.09 -27.18
N GLN A 92 20.11 -18.56 -26.66
CA GLN A 92 20.44 -19.98 -26.58
C GLN A 92 19.48 -20.74 -25.66
N ALA A 93 19.17 -20.19 -24.48
CA ALA A 93 18.23 -20.79 -23.54
C ALA A 93 16.81 -20.87 -24.12
N LEU A 94 16.34 -19.80 -24.78
CA LEU A 94 15.05 -19.79 -25.49
C LEU A 94 15.00 -20.78 -26.65
N ARG A 95 16.11 -20.97 -27.38
CA ARG A 95 16.24 -21.97 -28.43
C ARG A 95 16.15 -23.38 -27.87
N LYS A 96 16.86 -23.66 -26.76
CA LYS A 96 16.82 -24.95 -26.05
C LYS A 96 15.41 -25.26 -25.53
N ALA A 97 14.67 -24.24 -25.09
CA ALA A 97 13.29 -24.36 -24.65
C ALA A 97 12.26 -24.44 -25.80
N GLY A 98 12.68 -24.29 -27.06
CA GLY A 98 11.77 -24.27 -28.23
C GLY A 98 10.85 -23.04 -28.28
N GLN A 99 11.18 -21.97 -27.56
CA GLN A 99 10.35 -20.76 -27.45
C GLN A 99 10.87 -19.59 -28.32
N LEU A 100 12.09 -19.70 -28.86
CA LEU A 100 12.73 -18.62 -29.60
C LEU A 100 11.90 -18.13 -30.80
N GLU A 101 11.29 -19.03 -31.57
CA GLU A 101 10.45 -18.63 -32.70
C GLU A 101 9.15 -17.96 -32.25
N ARG A 102 8.57 -18.42 -31.13
CA ARG A 102 7.33 -17.85 -30.56
C ARG A 102 7.48 -16.39 -30.13
N ILE A 103 8.67 -15.98 -29.71
CA ILE A 103 8.94 -14.60 -29.28
C ILE A 103 9.32 -13.66 -30.46
N GLY A 104 9.37 -14.16 -31.69
CA GLY A 104 9.81 -13.38 -32.87
C GLY A 104 11.31 -13.48 -33.19
N GLY A 105 12.00 -14.50 -32.66
CA GLY A 105 13.39 -14.80 -32.96
C GLY A 105 14.40 -13.87 -32.29
N GLU A 106 15.67 -14.04 -32.68
CA GLU A 106 16.79 -13.24 -32.14
C GLU A 106 16.62 -11.74 -32.43
N ALA A 107 15.98 -11.39 -33.56
CA ALA A 107 15.70 -10.01 -33.92
C ALA A 107 14.89 -9.26 -32.85
N LYS A 108 13.95 -9.93 -32.16
CA LYS A 108 13.19 -9.30 -31.08
C LYS A 108 14.08 -8.95 -29.88
N LEU A 109 14.99 -9.84 -29.49
CA LEU A 109 15.93 -9.59 -28.39
C LEU A 109 16.89 -8.44 -28.71
N ILE A 110 17.36 -8.37 -29.95
CA ILE A 110 18.18 -7.25 -30.43
C ILE A 110 17.38 -5.94 -30.33
N ASN A 111 16.14 -5.93 -30.81
CA ASN A 111 15.27 -4.75 -30.72
C ASN A 111 14.97 -4.32 -29.27
N LEU A 112 14.86 -5.24 -28.32
CA LEU A 112 14.72 -4.90 -26.90
C LEU A 112 15.97 -4.19 -26.38
N SER A 113 17.16 -4.66 -26.76
CA SER A 113 18.41 -4.04 -26.34
C SER A 113 18.61 -2.63 -26.90
N THR A 114 18.10 -2.33 -28.10
CA THR A 114 18.28 -1.01 -28.72
C THR A 114 17.34 0.05 -28.16
N ARG A 115 16.26 -0.35 -27.46
CA ARG A 115 15.27 0.56 -26.85
C ARG A 115 15.78 1.25 -25.57
N VAL A 116 16.91 0.81 -25.03
CA VAL A 116 17.43 1.28 -23.74
C VAL A 116 18.83 1.84 -23.91
N SER A 117 19.02 3.06 -23.41
CA SER A 117 20.34 3.69 -23.31
C SER A 117 20.96 3.58 -21.92
N SER A 118 20.16 3.33 -20.87
CA SER A 118 20.63 3.26 -19.47
C SER A 118 19.71 2.43 -18.57
N SER A 119 20.32 1.67 -17.65
CA SER A 119 19.63 0.90 -16.60
C SER A 119 19.35 1.71 -15.32
N ALA A 120 19.74 2.98 -15.27
CA ALA A 120 19.70 3.80 -14.05
C ALA A 120 18.29 3.91 -13.42
N HIS A 121 17.24 3.88 -14.24
CA HIS A 121 15.85 4.03 -13.81
C HIS A 121 15.03 2.73 -13.93
N ILE A 122 15.69 1.57 -14.05
CA ILE A 122 15.00 0.29 -14.24
C ILE A 122 13.99 -0.01 -13.12
N GLU A 123 14.30 0.34 -11.87
CA GLU A 123 13.41 0.11 -10.73
C GLU A 123 12.11 0.93 -10.85
N TYR A 124 12.21 2.17 -11.31
CA TYR A 124 11.05 3.04 -11.53
C TYR A 124 10.17 2.48 -12.66
N HIS A 125 10.78 2.05 -13.77
CA HIS A 125 10.04 1.44 -14.87
C HIS A 125 9.38 0.12 -14.46
N ALA A 126 10.09 -0.74 -13.72
CA ALA A 126 9.57 -1.99 -13.17
C ALA A 126 8.34 -1.74 -12.28
N ARG A 127 8.39 -0.73 -11.40
CA ARG A 127 7.25 -0.36 -10.55
C ARG A 127 6.02 0.04 -11.36
N ILE A 128 6.18 0.75 -12.48
CA ILE A 128 5.05 1.11 -13.34
C ILE A 128 4.46 -0.14 -14.01
N VAL A 129 5.30 -1.07 -14.47
CA VAL A 129 4.84 -2.34 -15.06
C VAL A 129 4.03 -3.15 -14.04
N VAL A 130 4.50 -3.23 -12.78
CA VAL A 130 3.74 -3.84 -11.66
C VAL A 130 2.41 -3.12 -11.42
N GLN A 131 2.37 -1.79 -11.42
CA GLN A 131 1.12 -1.05 -11.27
C GLN A 131 0.12 -1.40 -12.38
N LYS A 132 0.58 -1.58 -13.63
CA LYS A 132 -0.28 -2.03 -14.72
C LYS A 132 -0.77 -3.47 -14.51
N HIS A 133 0.09 -4.37 -14.05
CA HIS A 133 -0.31 -5.74 -13.69
C HIS A 133 -1.39 -5.76 -12.59
N ILE A 134 -1.21 -5.00 -11.50
CA ILE A 134 -2.22 -4.87 -10.43
C ILE A 134 -3.55 -4.39 -11.01
N GLN A 135 -3.53 -3.38 -11.88
CA GLN A 135 -4.76 -2.89 -12.51
C GLN A 135 -5.44 -3.97 -13.36
N ARG A 136 -4.68 -4.83 -14.06
CA ARG A 136 -5.24 -5.97 -14.81
C ARG A 136 -5.83 -7.02 -13.89
N GLU A 137 -5.15 -7.38 -12.81
CA GLU A 137 -5.67 -8.36 -11.83
C GLU A 137 -6.94 -7.88 -11.16
N LEU A 138 -7.03 -6.59 -10.81
CA LEU A 138 -8.27 -6.02 -10.26
C LEU A 138 -9.43 -6.09 -11.25
N ILE A 139 -9.17 -5.86 -12.54
CA ILE A 139 -10.19 -6.01 -13.59
C ILE A 139 -10.63 -7.48 -13.69
N ARG A 140 -9.68 -8.43 -13.68
CA ARG A 140 -9.97 -9.86 -13.74
C ARG A 140 -10.84 -10.32 -12.56
N ILE A 141 -10.48 -9.93 -11.34
CA ILE A 141 -11.24 -10.26 -10.13
C ILE A 141 -12.62 -9.62 -10.16
N ALA A 142 -12.73 -8.36 -10.58
CA ALA A 142 -14.03 -7.71 -10.69
C ALA A 142 -14.94 -8.42 -11.71
N SER A 143 -14.40 -8.87 -12.84
CA SER A 143 -15.15 -9.66 -13.82
C SER A 143 -15.61 -11.01 -13.26
N GLU A 144 -14.72 -11.73 -12.59
CA GLU A 144 -15.04 -13.02 -11.96
C GLU A 144 -16.11 -12.87 -10.86
N LEU A 145 -15.98 -11.83 -10.02
CA LEU A 145 -16.96 -11.54 -8.98
C LEU A 145 -18.32 -11.15 -9.55
N THR A 146 -18.32 -10.39 -10.65
CA THR A 146 -19.56 -10.01 -11.35
C THR A 146 -20.25 -11.24 -11.92
N GLU A 147 -19.50 -12.16 -12.53
CA GLU A 147 -20.03 -13.42 -13.05
C GLU A 147 -20.65 -14.27 -11.93
N LYS A 148 -19.93 -14.48 -10.82
CA LYS A 148 -20.45 -15.21 -9.65
C LYS A 148 -21.66 -14.53 -9.01
N ALA A 149 -21.74 -13.20 -9.02
CA ALA A 149 -22.88 -12.47 -8.47
C ALA A 149 -24.17 -12.66 -9.29
N TYR A 150 -24.08 -13.03 -10.57
CA TYR A 150 -25.23 -13.40 -11.41
C TYR A 150 -25.62 -14.88 -11.28
N ASP A 151 -24.77 -15.72 -10.69
CA ASP A 151 -25.05 -17.14 -10.48
C ASP A 151 -25.91 -17.34 -9.23
N GLU A 152 -27.20 -17.63 -9.44
CA GLU A 152 -28.18 -17.86 -8.37
C GLU A 152 -27.89 -19.09 -7.50
N SER A 153 -26.95 -19.96 -7.91
CA SER A 153 -26.55 -21.15 -7.14
C SER A 153 -25.47 -20.88 -6.07
N THR A 154 -24.85 -19.70 -6.09
CA THR A 154 -23.77 -19.33 -5.16
C THR A 154 -24.32 -18.71 -3.88
N ASP A 155 -23.88 -19.18 -2.71
CA ASP A 155 -24.23 -18.55 -1.43
C ASP A 155 -23.57 -17.16 -1.32
N VAL A 156 -24.34 -16.18 -0.81
CA VAL A 156 -23.89 -14.78 -0.73
C VAL A 156 -22.72 -14.60 0.24
N LEU A 157 -22.66 -15.39 1.33
CA LEU A 157 -21.55 -15.33 2.29
C LEU A 157 -20.27 -15.90 1.68
N ASP A 158 -20.37 -17.03 0.97
CA ASP A 158 -19.23 -17.62 0.24
C ASP A 158 -18.69 -16.65 -0.84
N LEU A 159 -19.59 -15.92 -1.50
CA LEU A 159 -19.21 -14.89 -2.48
C LEU A 159 -18.44 -13.72 -1.83
N LEU A 160 -18.88 -13.26 -0.67
CA LEU A 160 -18.20 -12.21 0.10
C LEU A 160 -16.81 -12.66 0.55
N ASP A 161 -16.70 -13.87 1.08
CA ASP A 161 -15.42 -14.45 1.51
C ASP A 161 -14.45 -14.62 0.32
N SER A 162 -14.95 -15.12 -0.82
CA SER A 162 -14.16 -15.24 -2.05
C SER A 162 -13.68 -13.89 -2.58
N ALA A 163 -14.51 -12.85 -2.48
CA ALA A 163 -14.14 -11.48 -2.88
C ALA A 163 -13.01 -10.94 -1.99
N GLU A 164 -13.13 -11.10 -0.67
CA GLU A 164 -12.12 -10.66 0.30
C GLU A 164 -10.78 -11.38 0.05
N GLN A 165 -10.81 -12.71 -0.09
CA GLN A 165 -9.61 -13.50 -0.36
C GLN A 165 -8.94 -13.10 -1.68
N SER A 166 -9.72 -12.85 -2.74
CA SER A 166 -9.19 -12.45 -4.04
C SER A 166 -8.52 -11.08 -3.98
N LEU A 167 -9.17 -10.08 -3.39
CA LEU A 167 -8.59 -8.75 -3.21
C LEU A 167 -7.34 -8.77 -2.33
N PHE A 168 -7.37 -9.58 -1.27
CA PHE A 168 -6.23 -9.77 -0.37
C PHE A 168 -5.02 -10.38 -1.09
N SER A 169 -5.24 -11.35 -1.98
CA SER A 169 -4.17 -11.99 -2.76
C SER A 169 -3.41 -11.01 -3.66
N VAL A 170 -4.12 -10.07 -4.30
CA VAL A 170 -3.51 -9.02 -5.14
C VAL A 170 -2.72 -8.03 -4.29
N SER A 171 -3.20 -7.72 -3.09
CA SER A 171 -2.49 -6.88 -2.13
C SER A 171 -1.20 -7.53 -1.64
N GLN A 172 -1.24 -8.80 -1.23
CA GLN A 172 -0.04 -9.52 -0.73
C GLN A 172 0.98 -9.86 -1.82
N GLY A 173 0.54 -10.24 -3.02
CA GLY A 173 1.43 -10.66 -4.10
C GLY A 173 2.33 -9.53 -4.61
N ASN A 174 1.87 -8.28 -4.50
CA ASN A 174 2.57 -7.11 -5.05
C ASN A 174 3.15 -6.16 -3.98
N LEU A 175 2.67 -6.22 -2.73
CA LEU A 175 3.35 -5.64 -1.57
C LEU A 175 4.04 -6.76 -0.81
N LYS A 176 5.24 -7.14 -1.25
CA LYS A 176 6.04 -8.14 -0.54
C LYS A 176 6.31 -7.64 0.88
N ARG A 177 5.89 -8.45 1.87
CA ARG A 177 6.40 -8.39 3.25
C ARG A 177 7.93 -8.47 3.20
N ASN A 178 8.60 -7.49 3.79
CA ASN A 178 10.02 -7.56 4.11
C ASN A 178 10.25 -8.78 5.00
N TYR A 179 10.73 -9.90 4.45
CA TYR A 179 11.25 -11.00 5.25
C TYR A 179 12.73 -10.73 5.49
N GLU A 180 13.13 -10.67 6.76
CA GLU A 180 14.54 -10.53 7.15
C GLU A 180 15.04 -11.83 7.77
N SER A 181 16.28 -12.18 7.46
CA SER A 181 17.00 -13.26 8.14
C SER A 181 17.07 -13.01 9.64
N SER A 182 16.86 -14.06 10.45
CA SER A 182 17.01 -13.99 11.90
C SER A 182 18.40 -13.47 12.31
N LEU A 183 19.45 -13.77 11.54
CA LEU A 183 20.80 -13.28 11.81
C LEU A 183 20.90 -11.75 11.62
N ASN A 184 20.22 -11.21 10.61
CA ASN A 184 20.16 -9.76 10.40
C ASN A 184 19.35 -9.08 11.50
N LEU A 185 18.24 -9.67 11.93
CA LEU A 185 17.44 -9.18 13.06
C LEU A 185 18.25 -9.15 14.36
N VAL A 186 19.05 -10.19 14.63
CA VAL A 186 19.94 -10.25 15.80
C VAL A 186 21.00 -9.16 15.75
N LYS A 187 21.61 -8.92 14.58
CA LYS A 187 22.57 -7.81 14.41
C LYS A 187 21.91 -6.46 14.69
N GLN A 188 20.74 -6.19 14.10
CA GLN A 188 20.00 -4.96 14.34
C GLN A 188 19.60 -4.79 15.82
N ALA A 189 19.23 -5.88 16.49
CA ALA A 189 18.92 -5.86 17.91
C ALA A 189 20.15 -5.50 18.76
N LEU A 190 21.31 -6.10 18.47
CA LEU A 190 22.57 -5.79 19.15
C LEU A 190 23.02 -4.35 18.92
N ASP A 191 22.87 -3.84 17.69
CA ASP A 191 23.18 -2.45 17.36
C ASP A 191 22.27 -1.48 18.15
N ARG A 192 20.96 -1.79 18.26
CA ARG A 192 20.03 -1.01 19.09
C ARG A 192 20.39 -1.04 20.57
N ILE A 193 20.72 -2.20 21.13
CA ILE A 193 21.12 -2.33 22.54
C ILE A 193 22.38 -1.51 22.81
N SER A 194 23.38 -1.59 21.92
CA SER A 194 24.63 -0.85 22.04
C SER A 194 24.41 0.66 21.98
N ALA A 195 23.54 1.12 21.07
CA ALA A 195 23.17 2.53 20.96
C ALA A 195 22.42 3.06 22.19
N ILE A 196 21.58 2.23 22.83
CA ILE A 196 20.91 2.58 24.09
C ILE A 196 21.94 2.66 25.23
N SER A 197 22.88 1.71 25.30
CA SER A 197 23.91 1.68 26.35
C SER A 197 24.87 2.88 26.31
N GLN A 198 25.05 3.53 25.15
CA GLN A 198 25.93 4.68 24.99
C GLN A 198 25.24 6.02 25.27
N ARG A 199 23.92 6.05 25.44
CA ARG A 199 23.17 7.27 25.76
C ARG A 199 22.95 7.37 27.27
N GLU A 200 23.23 8.54 27.83
CA GLU A 200 22.77 8.88 29.17
C GLU A 200 21.28 9.29 29.10
N GLY A 201 20.41 8.57 29.81
CA GLY A 201 18.97 8.88 29.91
C GLY A 201 18.05 7.68 29.72
N LEU A 202 16.77 7.95 29.51
CA LEU A 202 15.74 6.92 29.26
C LEU A 202 15.85 6.40 27.81
N SER A 203 15.58 5.11 27.60
CA SER A 203 15.64 4.48 26.27
C SER A 203 14.46 4.89 25.38
N GLY A 204 13.30 5.18 26.00
CA GLY A 204 12.06 5.56 25.33
C GLY A 204 11.71 7.05 25.48
N VAL A 205 10.53 7.41 24.97
CA VAL A 205 9.98 8.76 25.10
C VAL A 205 9.56 9.01 26.56
N PRO A 206 10.14 10.01 27.24
CA PRO A 206 9.84 10.28 28.65
C PRO A 206 8.41 10.78 28.85
N SER A 207 7.67 10.19 29.78
CA SER A 207 6.30 10.63 30.10
C SER A 207 6.27 11.96 30.87
N GLY A 208 7.40 12.32 31.51
CA GLY A 208 7.51 13.47 32.41
C GLY A 208 7.08 13.17 33.85
N PHE A 209 6.67 11.93 34.14
CA PHE A 209 6.43 11.43 35.48
C PHE A 209 7.58 10.52 35.90
N ARG A 210 8.48 11.02 36.76
CA ARG A 210 9.73 10.33 37.14
C ARG A 210 9.52 8.89 37.62
N ASP A 211 8.49 8.66 38.42
CA ASP A 211 8.22 7.32 38.98
C ASP A 211 7.70 6.36 37.90
N LEU A 212 6.91 6.86 36.96
CA LEU A 212 6.44 6.06 35.83
C LEU A 212 7.61 5.74 34.89
N ASP A 213 8.40 6.75 34.54
CA ASP A 213 9.55 6.61 33.64
C ASP A 213 10.61 5.66 34.21
N ARG A 214 10.72 5.56 35.54
CA ARG A 214 11.61 4.59 36.19
C ARG A 214 11.18 3.15 35.96
N VAL A 215 9.87 2.90 35.90
CA VAL A 215 9.32 1.55 35.70
C VAL A 215 9.26 1.20 34.21
N THR A 216 8.93 2.17 33.36
CA THR A 216 8.75 1.94 31.91
C THR A 216 10.03 2.15 31.10
N SER A 217 11.04 2.82 31.67
CA SER A 217 12.19 3.36 30.92
C SER A 217 11.78 4.32 29.79
N GLY A 218 10.64 5.01 29.97
CA GLY A 218 9.96 5.78 28.93
C GLY A 218 9.15 4.91 27.98
N TRP A 219 8.38 5.53 27.10
CA TRP A 219 7.56 4.83 26.11
C TRP A 219 8.43 4.32 24.95
N GLN A 220 8.44 3.01 24.75
CA GLN A 220 9.24 2.40 23.69
C GLN A 220 8.53 2.52 22.34
N ASN A 221 9.33 2.60 21.28
CA ASN A 221 8.80 2.59 19.92
C ASN A 221 8.16 1.22 19.62
N SER A 222 7.06 1.23 18.87
CA SER A 222 6.26 0.05 18.48
C SER A 222 5.32 -0.52 19.56
N ASP A 223 5.33 0.00 20.79
CA ASP A 223 4.39 -0.43 21.82
C ASP A 223 3.00 0.20 21.67
N LEU A 224 1.95 -0.59 21.95
CA LEU A 224 0.59 -0.11 22.15
C LEU A 224 0.29 -0.04 23.65
N VAL A 225 0.28 1.18 24.21
CA VAL A 225 0.00 1.42 25.62
C VAL A 225 -1.46 1.75 25.83
N ILE A 226 -2.18 0.92 26.60
CA ILE A 226 -3.60 1.11 26.88
C ILE A 226 -3.79 1.69 28.29
N LEU A 227 -4.37 2.89 28.36
CA LEU A 227 -4.75 3.52 29.63
C LEU A 227 -6.26 3.35 29.88
N ALA A 228 -6.61 2.49 30.82
CA ALA A 228 -7.98 2.28 31.27
C ALA A 228 -8.24 2.97 32.61
N ALA A 229 -9.35 3.71 32.71
CA ALA A 229 -9.79 4.34 33.96
C ALA A 229 -11.31 4.52 33.94
N ARG A 230 -11.92 4.59 35.12
CA ARG A 230 -13.37 4.90 35.25
C ARG A 230 -13.65 6.36 34.83
N PRO A 231 -14.88 6.67 34.37
CA PRO A 231 -15.29 8.05 34.08
C PRO A 231 -15.04 8.98 35.28
N GLY A 232 -14.56 10.20 35.01
CA GLY A 232 -14.24 11.19 36.03
C GLY A 232 -12.91 11.00 36.77
N MET A 233 -12.18 9.90 36.57
CA MET A 233 -10.91 9.62 37.27
C MET A 233 -9.69 10.37 36.68
N GLY A 234 -9.90 11.31 35.76
CA GLY A 234 -8.82 12.14 35.23
C GLY A 234 -7.99 11.54 34.09
N LYS A 235 -8.47 10.51 33.38
CA LYS A 235 -7.80 9.92 32.20
C LYS A 235 -7.31 10.98 31.20
N THR A 236 -8.20 11.89 30.80
CA THR A 236 -7.87 12.95 29.85
C THR A 236 -6.86 13.94 30.43
N ALA A 237 -6.95 14.26 31.72
CA ALA A 237 -5.99 15.15 32.36
C ALA A 237 -4.58 14.54 32.38
N PHE A 238 -4.48 13.25 32.73
CA PHE A 238 -3.22 12.51 32.73
C PHE A 238 -2.57 12.47 31.35
N VAL A 239 -3.34 12.12 30.31
CA VAL A 239 -2.84 12.08 28.91
C VAL A 239 -2.39 13.47 28.45
N LEU A 240 -3.14 14.53 28.75
CA LEU A 240 -2.77 15.89 28.36
C LEU A 240 -1.50 16.38 29.08
N SER A 241 -1.36 16.07 30.38
CA SER A 241 -0.15 16.41 31.14
C SER A 241 1.08 15.70 30.58
N MET A 242 0.94 14.42 30.22
CA MET A 242 1.99 13.65 29.57
C MET A 242 2.35 14.24 28.19
N ALA A 243 1.36 14.49 27.34
CA ALA A 243 1.55 15.06 26.01
C ALA A 243 2.25 16.44 26.09
N ARG A 244 1.85 17.27 27.05
CA ARG A 244 2.49 18.56 27.33
C ARG A 244 3.96 18.40 27.72
N ASN A 245 4.27 17.50 28.66
CA ASN A 245 5.66 17.29 29.09
C ASN A 245 6.54 16.80 27.94
N ILE A 246 6.04 15.84 27.15
CA ILE A 246 6.75 15.32 25.96
C ILE A 246 7.01 16.45 24.94
N ALA A 247 5.98 17.24 24.62
CA ALA A 247 6.05 18.26 23.59
C ALA A 247 6.86 19.50 24.03
N ILE A 248 6.65 20.00 25.25
CA ILE A 248 7.26 21.24 25.73
C ILE A 248 8.65 20.98 26.32
N SER A 249 8.76 20.03 27.27
CA SER A 249 10.02 19.80 27.99
C SER A 249 11.03 19.03 27.15
N HIS A 250 10.58 18.04 26.36
CA HIS A 250 11.45 17.19 25.58
C HIS A 250 11.48 17.51 24.08
N LYS A 251 10.66 18.47 23.62
CA LYS A 251 10.59 18.94 22.22
C LYS A 251 10.31 17.81 21.21
N ILE A 252 9.58 16.78 21.64
CA ILE A 252 9.18 15.66 20.78
C ILE A 252 7.75 15.94 20.27
N PRO A 253 7.50 15.93 18.95
CA PRO A 253 6.17 16.15 18.41
C PRO A 253 5.16 15.10 18.88
N VAL A 254 3.98 15.53 19.33
CA VAL A 254 2.89 14.65 19.81
C VAL A 254 1.61 14.95 19.05
N ALA A 255 0.95 13.91 18.54
CA ALA A 255 -0.39 13.98 17.98
C ALA A 255 -1.42 13.49 19.02
N VAL A 256 -2.50 14.25 19.22
CA VAL A 256 -3.59 13.90 20.13
C VAL A 256 -4.89 13.79 19.34
N PHE A 257 -5.51 12.62 19.37
CA PHE A 257 -6.82 12.37 18.79
C PHE A 257 -7.86 12.30 19.91
N SER A 258 -8.90 13.13 19.83
CA SER A 258 -9.97 13.18 20.82
C SER A 258 -11.32 12.98 20.16
N LEU A 259 -12.07 12.01 20.67
CA LEU A 259 -13.41 11.66 20.21
C LEU A 259 -14.51 12.17 21.15
N GLU A 260 -14.13 12.64 22.35
CA GLU A 260 -15.07 13.06 23.40
C GLU A 260 -15.10 14.58 23.57
N MET A 261 -13.93 15.23 23.54
CA MET A 261 -13.79 16.67 23.74
C MET A 261 -13.35 17.38 22.46
N SER A 262 -13.82 18.61 22.26
CA SER A 262 -13.38 19.44 21.14
C SER A 262 -11.92 19.89 21.28
N SER A 263 -11.25 20.13 20.15
CA SER A 263 -9.84 20.55 20.12
C SER A 263 -9.60 21.84 20.92
N VAL A 264 -10.52 22.81 20.83
CA VAL A 264 -10.44 24.07 21.59
C VAL A 264 -10.44 23.80 23.09
N GLN A 265 -11.32 22.92 23.59
CA GLN A 265 -11.38 22.59 25.01
C GLN A 265 -10.12 21.90 25.53
N LEU A 266 -9.48 21.05 24.72
CA LEU A 266 -8.21 20.41 25.08
C LEU A 266 -7.07 21.42 25.16
N ILE A 267 -6.98 22.31 24.18
CA ILE A 267 -5.97 23.37 24.16
C ILE A 267 -6.16 24.34 25.33
N THR A 268 -7.39 24.77 25.64
CA THR A 268 -7.65 25.61 26.83
C THR A 268 -7.19 24.92 28.11
N ARG A 269 -7.36 23.59 28.24
CA ARG A 269 -6.84 22.83 29.39
C ARG A 269 -5.32 22.78 29.41
N MET A 270 -4.64 22.62 28.28
CA MET A 270 -3.18 22.70 28.22
C MET A 270 -2.67 24.10 28.60
N ILE A 271 -3.30 25.17 28.09
CA ILE A 271 -2.96 26.56 28.43
C ILE A 271 -3.14 26.79 29.94
N SER A 272 -4.26 26.34 30.51
CA SER A 272 -4.51 26.40 31.96
C SER A 272 -3.42 25.68 32.76
N SER A 273 -3.02 24.50 32.29
CA SER A 273 -1.99 23.67 32.92
C SER A 273 -0.59 24.28 32.84
N GLU A 274 -0.29 25.04 31.78
CA GLU A 274 1.00 25.72 31.59
C GLU A 274 1.08 27.06 32.33
N THR A 275 0.00 27.86 32.25
CA THR A 275 -0.05 29.21 32.84
C THR A 275 -0.36 29.21 34.33
N GLY A 276 -0.86 28.09 34.88
CA GLY A 276 -1.38 28.01 36.25
C GLY A 276 -2.70 28.76 36.44
N ILE A 277 -3.28 29.37 35.39
CA ILE A 277 -4.55 30.08 35.46
C ILE A 277 -5.68 29.05 35.52
N GLY A 278 -6.56 29.19 36.51
CA GLY A 278 -7.70 28.29 36.68
C GLY A 278 -8.60 28.22 35.43
N ALA A 279 -8.99 27.00 35.05
CA ALA A 279 -9.81 26.75 33.86
C ALA A 279 -11.20 27.42 33.89
N GLU A 280 -11.68 27.84 35.05
CA GLU A 280 -12.91 28.63 35.19
C GLU A 280 -12.68 30.08 34.74
N LYS A 281 -11.55 30.70 35.14
CA LYS A 281 -11.18 32.07 34.75
C LYS A 281 -10.98 32.20 33.25
N LEU A 282 -10.25 31.25 32.65
CA LEU A 282 -10.04 31.18 31.20
C LEU A 282 -11.34 31.05 30.41
N ARG A 283 -12.33 30.36 30.97
CA ARG A 283 -13.64 30.17 30.31
C ARG A 283 -14.56 31.38 30.46
N ARG A 284 -14.47 32.09 31.59
CA ARG A 284 -15.24 33.31 31.84
C ARG A 284 -14.65 34.55 31.18
N GLY A 285 -13.39 34.47 30.73
CA GLY A 285 -12.69 35.61 30.13
C GLY A 285 -12.17 36.63 31.15
N ASN A 286 -12.27 36.34 32.46
CA ASN A 286 -11.77 37.20 33.51
C ASN A 286 -10.29 36.90 33.76
N LEU A 287 -9.44 37.50 32.93
CA LEU A 287 -7.98 37.52 33.08
C LEU A 287 -7.59 38.79 33.84
N ASP A 288 -8.00 38.90 35.10
CA ASP A 288 -7.54 39.99 35.97
C ASP A 288 -6.02 39.84 36.16
N THR A 289 -5.33 40.98 36.03
CA THR A 289 -3.86 41.13 35.99
C THR A 289 -3.18 40.77 37.31
#